data_AF-A0A2D4XGG5-F1
#
_entry.id   AF-A0A2D4XGG5-F1
#
_cell.length_a   1.000
_cell.length_b   1.000
_cell.length_c   1.000
_cell.angle_alpha   90.00
_cell.angle_beta   90.00
_cell.angle_gamma   90.00
#
_symmetry.space_group_name_H-M   'P 1'
#
loop_
_entity.id
_entity.type
_entity.pdbx_description
1 polymer ?
#
loop_
_entity_poly.entity_id
_entity_poly.type
_entity_poly.pdbx_seq_one_letter_code
_entity_poly.pdbx_strand_id
1 'polypeptide(L)'
;MAKGNNDLILRDRLQFTLDSSGDLPVVYGRIDLSDYVSIVNNEGLAVKEMRIMVRDPSNTNTGAFNPDLIKGTSSGGGVDAASMTVFGSTTAYESAVDVGIGSPNVFFQAEFNTISGKETGASAPSYTNNDYYQLGTPDLHPAGYVVVSDILVGIAARGATAYADDTLEIDVMLIAEPVKVNKNELKDMLAQATDL
;
A
#
# COMPACT_ATOMS: atom_id res chain seq x y z
N MET A 1 1.49 -18.01 5.37
CA MET A 1 1.97 -19.33 4.91
C MET A 1 0.72 -20.08 4.46
N ALA A 2 0.66 -20.50 3.18
CA ALA A 2 -0.56 -20.92 2.45
C ALA A 2 -1.62 -21.60 3.34
N LYS A 3 -2.86 -21.09 3.31
CA LYS A 3 -3.95 -21.52 4.21
C LYS A 3 -4.70 -22.74 3.62
N GLY A 4 -4.56 -22.99 2.31
CA GLY A 4 -5.03 -24.18 1.60
C GLY A 4 -3.97 -24.79 0.67
N ASN A 5 -4.14 -26.07 0.32
CA ASN A 5 -3.18 -26.86 -0.48
C ASN A 5 -2.95 -26.34 -1.91
N ASN A 6 -3.81 -25.45 -2.42
CA ASN A 6 -3.74 -24.89 -3.77
C ASN A 6 -3.45 -23.38 -3.79
N ASP A 7 -3.13 -22.77 -2.64
CA ASP A 7 -2.83 -21.35 -2.60
C ASP A 7 -1.48 -21.05 -3.25
N LEU A 8 -1.48 -20.07 -4.15
CA LEU A 8 -0.28 -19.48 -4.72
C LEU A 8 0.21 -18.36 -3.81
N ILE A 9 1.52 -18.33 -3.56
CA ILE A 9 2.17 -17.23 -2.84
C ILE A 9 3.03 -16.47 -3.84
N LEU A 10 2.60 -15.26 -4.18
CA LEU A 10 3.33 -14.36 -5.04
C LEU A 10 4.04 -13.34 -4.17
N ARG A 11 5.28 -13.00 -4.53
CA ARG A 11 6.08 -12.01 -3.83
C ARG A 11 6.70 -11.08 -4.84
N ASP A 12 6.71 -9.81 -4.51
CA ASP A 12 7.37 -8.80 -5.31
C ASP A 12 7.98 -7.73 -4.42
N ARG A 13 8.89 -6.94 -4.98
CA ARG A 13 9.52 -5.80 -4.34
C ARG A 13 9.46 -4.60 -5.26
N LEU A 14 8.89 -3.53 -4.74
CA LEU A 14 8.71 -2.28 -5.46
C LEU A 14 9.60 -1.19 -4.83
N GLN A 15 10.12 -0.29 -5.64
CA GLN A 15 10.95 0.84 -5.21
C GLN A 15 10.25 2.17 -5.51
N PHE A 16 10.39 3.13 -4.61
CA PHE A 16 9.88 4.49 -4.77
C PHE A 16 10.86 5.47 -4.13
N THR A 17 10.88 6.71 -4.63
CA THR A 17 11.76 7.76 -4.10
C THR A 17 10.90 8.94 -3.70
N LEU A 18 11.13 9.45 -2.48
CA LEU A 18 10.45 10.65 -2.00
C LEU A 18 11.18 11.89 -2.52
N ASP A 19 10.45 12.99 -2.68
CA ASP A 19 11.08 14.26 -3.03
C ASP A 19 11.77 14.91 -1.81
N SER A 20 12.38 16.08 -2.03
CA SER A 20 13.11 16.83 -0.99
C SER A 20 12.21 17.31 0.16
N SER A 21 10.90 17.33 -0.03
CA SER A 21 9.90 17.66 1.00
C SER A 21 9.38 16.42 1.73
N GLY A 22 9.81 15.22 1.33
CA GLY A 22 9.26 13.96 1.84
C GLY A 22 7.86 13.67 1.29
N ASP A 23 7.51 14.30 0.16
CA ASP A 23 6.25 14.09 -0.53
C ASP A 23 6.44 13.11 -1.69
N LEU A 24 5.36 12.39 -2.00
CA LEU A 24 5.27 11.50 -3.16
C LEU A 24 3.81 11.48 -3.65
N PRO A 25 3.53 12.07 -4.83
CA PRO A 25 2.28 11.82 -5.54
C PRO A 25 2.09 10.32 -5.77
N VAL A 26 0.85 9.87 -5.96
CA VAL A 26 0.58 8.45 -6.10
C VAL A 26 1.37 7.84 -7.26
N VAL A 27 2.13 6.78 -6.95
CA VAL A 27 2.84 5.96 -7.93
C VAL A 27 2.45 4.50 -7.76
N TYR A 28 2.53 3.75 -8.86
CA TYR A 28 2.06 2.37 -8.91
C TYR A 28 3.17 1.41 -9.29
N GLY A 29 3.36 0.39 -8.45
CA GLY A 29 3.94 -0.87 -8.90
C GLY A 29 2.86 -1.78 -9.47
N ARG A 30 3.24 -2.66 -10.39
CA ARG A 30 2.33 -3.61 -11.03
C ARG A 30 2.81 -5.02 -10.76
N ILE A 31 1.95 -5.85 -10.19
CA ILE A 31 2.18 -7.29 -10.05
C ILE A 31 1.55 -7.95 -11.27
N ASP A 32 2.40 -8.47 -12.16
CA ASP A 32 1.98 -9.17 -13.36
C ASP A 32 1.36 -10.53 -13.01
N LEU A 33 0.11 -10.73 -13.42
CA LEU A 33 -0.64 -11.95 -13.19
C LEU A 33 -0.96 -12.68 -14.50
N SER A 34 -0.38 -12.28 -15.63
CA SER A 34 -0.72 -12.82 -16.97
C SER A 34 -0.61 -14.35 -17.07
N ASP A 35 0.29 -14.96 -16.29
CA ASP A 35 0.49 -16.40 -16.26
C ASP A 35 -0.59 -17.14 -15.46
N TYR A 36 -1.38 -16.42 -14.66
CA TYR A 36 -2.34 -16.98 -13.72
C TYR A 36 -3.80 -16.57 -14.00
N VAL A 37 -4.02 -15.51 -14.78
CA VAL A 37 -5.36 -15.04 -15.15
C VAL A 37 -5.54 -15.04 -16.66
N SER A 38 -6.73 -15.44 -17.12
CA SER A 38 -7.08 -15.44 -18.54
C SER A 38 -8.56 -15.21 -18.72
N ILE A 39 -8.90 -14.06 -19.31
CA ILE A 39 -10.29 -13.71 -19.65
C ILE A 39 -10.85 -14.69 -20.68
N VAL A 40 -10.02 -15.14 -21.63
CA VAL A 40 -10.43 -16.08 -22.69
C VAL A 40 -10.79 -17.46 -22.11
N ASN A 41 -10.04 -17.91 -21.11
CA ASN A 41 -10.23 -19.22 -20.48
C ASN A 41 -11.08 -19.18 -19.20
N ASN A 42 -11.61 -18.01 -18.85
CA ASN A 42 -12.37 -17.77 -17.61
C ASN A 42 -11.59 -18.15 -16.33
N GLU A 43 -10.30 -17.81 -16.31
CA GLU A 43 -9.38 -18.07 -15.22
C GLU A 43 -9.09 -16.78 -14.48
N GLY A 44 -9.31 -16.79 -13.17
CA GLY A 44 -9.02 -15.68 -12.28
C GLY A 44 -8.27 -16.14 -11.06
N LEU A 45 -7.84 -15.17 -10.25
CA LEU A 45 -7.24 -15.40 -8.95
C LEU A 45 -8.10 -14.73 -7.88
N ALA A 46 -8.47 -15.46 -6.85
CA ALA A 46 -9.04 -14.88 -5.65
C ALA A 46 -7.90 -14.52 -4.69
N VAL A 47 -7.57 -13.24 -4.57
CA VAL A 47 -6.61 -12.73 -3.59
C VAL A 47 -7.23 -12.86 -2.21
N LYS A 48 -6.69 -13.74 -1.38
CA LYS A 48 -7.16 -13.97 -0.02
C LYS A 48 -6.48 -13.05 0.98
N GLU A 49 -5.22 -12.72 0.73
CA GLU A 49 -4.42 -11.93 1.65
C GLU A 49 -3.35 -11.14 0.89
N MET A 50 -3.23 -9.86 1.22
CA MET A 50 -2.08 -9.04 0.88
C MET A 50 -1.38 -8.62 2.18
N ARG A 51 -0.06 -8.74 2.18
CA ARG A 51 0.82 -8.24 3.23
C ARG A 51 1.87 -7.35 2.62
N ILE A 52 2.22 -6.30 3.34
CA ILE A 52 3.28 -5.38 2.95
C ILE A 52 4.32 -5.29 4.06
N MET A 53 5.53 -4.90 3.67
CA MET A 53 6.55 -4.43 4.58
C MET A 53 7.32 -3.31 3.88
N VAL A 54 7.28 -2.11 4.46
CA VAL A 54 8.15 -1.02 4.00
C VAL A 54 9.55 -1.25 4.52
N ARG A 55 10.54 -0.91 3.71
CA ARG A 55 11.95 -1.13 3.96
C ARG A 55 12.76 0.08 3.55
N ASP A 56 13.83 0.29 4.31
CA ASP A 56 14.83 1.29 4.03
C ASP A 56 16.15 0.59 3.65
N PRO A 57 16.49 0.48 2.36
CA PRO A 57 17.72 -0.18 1.93
C PRO A 57 18.99 0.58 2.34
N SER A 58 18.88 1.88 2.68
CA SER A 58 20.01 2.67 3.18
C SER A 58 20.43 2.27 4.60
N ASN A 59 19.52 1.64 5.35
CA ASN A 59 19.81 1.05 6.65
C ASN A 59 20.59 -0.28 6.47
N THR A 60 21.91 -0.15 6.33
CA THR A 60 22.83 -1.18 5.80
C THR A 60 22.87 -2.52 6.56
N ASN A 61 22.38 -2.58 7.79
CA ASN A 61 22.45 -3.81 8.61
C ASN A 61 21.12 -4.56 8.73
N THR A 62 19.99 -3.86 8.68
CA THR A 62 18.67 -4.46 8.93
C THR A 62 17.69 -4.24 7.79
N GLY A 63 17.92 -3.22 6.95
CA GLY A 63 16.95 -2.75 5.97
C GLY A 63 15.64 -2.29 6.62
N ALA A 64 15.65 -2.05 7.94
CA ALA A 64 14.45 -1.83 8.72
C ALA A 64 13.98 -0.39 8.55
N PHE A 65 12.70 -0.26 8.22
CA PHE A 65 12.02 1.02 8.17
C PHE A 65 11.77 1.56 9.59
N ASN A 66 12.20 2.80 9.85
CA ASN A 66 11.81 3.53 11.05
C ASN A 66 10.39 4.10 10.87
N PRO A 67 9.41 3.75 11.72
CA PRO A 67 8.05 4.23 11.57
C PRO A 67 7.88 5.73 11.88
N ASP A 68 8.90 6.40 12.44
CA ASP A 68 8.91 7.86 12.56
C ASP A 68 9.22 8.51 11.21
N LEU A 69 8.18 9.06 10.58
CA LEU A 69 8.27 9.71 9.28
C LEU A 69 8.86 11.14 9.36
N ILE A 70 9.05 11.69 10.55
CA ILE A 70 9.45 13.09 10.76
C ILE A 70 10.88 13.15 11.30
N LYS A 71 11.75 13.96 10.67
CA LYS A 71 13.17 14.08 11.05
C LYS A 71 13.40 14.78 12.42
N GLY A 72 12.33 15.33 13.00
CA GLY A 72 12.28 16.06 14.26
C GLY A 72 11.50 17.37 14.13
N THR A 73 10.91 17.84 15.23
CA THR A 73 10.16 19.10 15.27
C THR A 73 11.09 20.32 15.26
N SER A 74 10.68 21.38 14.56
CA SER A 74 11.48 22.60 14.45
C SER A 74 11.74 23.26 15.83
N SER A 75 12.86 23.98 15.96
CA SER A 75 13.27 24.62 17.22
C SER A 75 12.34 25.75 17.69
N GLY A 76 11.46 26.25 16.80
CA GLY A 76 10.44 27.25 17.13
C GLY A 76 9.29 26.70 17.96
N GLY A 77 9.18 25.38 18.09
CA GLY A 77 7.96 24.71 18.57
C GLY A 77 6.90 24.64 17.47
N GLY A 78 5.95 23.72 17.62
CA GLY A 78 4.94 23.44 16.61
C GLY A 78 4.44 22.00 16.64
N VAL A 79 3.53 21.70 15.72
CA VAL A 79 3.02 20.36 15.46
C VAL A 79 3.28 20.04 14.00
N ASP A 80 4.01 18.96 13.77
CA ASP A 80 4.32 18.43 12.44
C ASP A 80 3.58 17.09 12.26
N ALA A 81 3.06 16.86 11.06
CA ALA A 81 2.33 15.64 10.72
C ALA A 81 2.81 15.11 9.37
N ALA A 82 2.98 13.79 9.30
CA ALA A 82 3.39 13.07 8.12
C ALA A 82 2.55 11.81 7.97
N SER A 83 2.30 11.42 6.72
CA SER A 83 1.49 10.25 6.41
C SER A 83 2.03 9.54 5.17
N MET A 84 1.99 8.22 5.18
CA MET A 84 2.25 7.40 4.00
C MET A 84 1.15 6.36 3.88
N THR A 85 0.60 6.20 2.69
CA THR A 85 -0.46 5.23 2.40
C THR A 85 0.00 4.25 1.33
N VAL A 86 -0.36 2.99 1.52
CA VAL A 86 -0.14 1.90 0.56
C VAL A 86 -1.46 1.19 0.36
N PHE A 87 -1.88 1.01 -0.89
CA PHE A 87 -3.14 0.35 -1.20
C PHE A 87 -3.01 -0.60 -2.38
N GLY A 88 -3.79 -1.67 -2.35
CA GLY A 88 -3.92 -2.62 -3.44
C GLY A 88 -5.22 -2.35 -4.21
N SER A 89 -5.11 -2.17 -5.52
CA SER A 89 -6.27 -1.96 -6.40
C SER A 89 -6.10 -2.66 -7.75
N THR A 90 -7.20 -2.84 -8.48
CA THR A 90 -7.17 -3.24 -9.90
C THR A 90 -7.35 -2.08 -10.87
N THR A 91 -7.50 -0.87 -10.34
CA THR A 91 -7.65 0.37 -11.10
C THR A 91 -6.72 1.45 -10.54
N ALA A 92 -6.08 2.21 -11.43
CA ALA A 92 -5.26 3.34 -11.05
C ALA A 92 -6.15 4.54 -10.72
N TYR A 93 -5.82 5.25 -9.65
CA TYR A 93 -6.43 6.50 -9.24
C TYR A 93 -5.50 7.65 -9.59
N GLU A 94 -6.07 8.80 -9.93
CA GLU A 94 -5.29 10.01 -10.21
C GLU A 94 -4.64 10.57 -8.94
N SER A 95 -5.30 10.40 -7.79
CA SER A 95 -4.88 10.93 -6.52
C SER A 95 -5.13 9.92 -5.40
N ALA A 96 -4.15 9.77 -4.51
CA ALA A 96 -4.29 8.92 -3.32
C ALA A 96 -5.30 9.48 -2.30
N VAL A 97 -5.68 10.76 -2.39
CA VAL A 97 -6.68 11.37 -1.49
C VAL A 97 -8.08 10.81 -1.74
N ASP A 98 -8.34 10.35 -2.96
CA ASP A 98 -9.64 9.79 -3.37
C ASP A 98 -9.75 8.27 -3.10
N VAL A 99 -8.68 7.67 -2.55
CA VAL A 99 -8.60 6.25 -2.28
C VAL A 99 -8.91 5.97 -0.82
N GLY A 100 -9.97 5.21 -0.59
CA GLY A 100 -10.31 4.65 0.70
C GLY A 100 -10.98 3.29 0.54
N ILE A 101 -11.36 2.68 1.66
CA ILE A 101 -11.99 1.35 1.68
C ILE A 101 -13.38 1.30 1.02
N GLY A 102 -14.02 2.45 0.83
CA GLY A 102 -15.27 2.58 0.08
C GLY A 102 -15.05 2.82 -1.43
N SER A 103 -13.81 3.07 -1.85
CA SER A 103 -13.49 3.31 -3.25
C SER A 103 -13.56 1.98 -4.02
N PRO A 104 -14.09 2.00 -5.26
CA PRO A 104 -14.24 0.78 -6.04
C PRO A 104 -12.88 0.11 -6.31
N ASN A 105 -12.89 -1.20 -6.49
CA ASN A 105 -11.69 -1.93 -6.90
C ASN A 105 -10.49 -1.86 -5.93
N VAL A 106 -10.69 -1.43 -4.68
CA VAL A 106 -9.70 -1.44 -3.60
C VAL A 106 -9.90 -2.69 -2.74
N PHE A 107 -8.82 -3.42 -2.47
CA PHE A 107 -8.87 -4.68 -1.72
C PHE A 107 -7.83 -4.77 -0.58
N PHE A 108 -7.01 -3.74 -0.42
CA PHE A 108 -6.03 -3.61 0.65
C PHE A 108 -5.74 -2.13 0.90
N GLN A 109 -5.61 -1.73 2.16
CA GLN A 109 -5.16 -0.40 2.54
C GLN A 109 -4.31 -0.46 3.81
N ALA A 110 -3.21 0.28 3.81
CA ALA A 110 -2.33 0.45 4.95
C ALA A 110 -1.89 1.92 5.04
N GLU A 111 -1.82 2.43 6.26
CA GLU A 111 -1.45 3.81 6.55
C GLU A 111 -0.42 3.84 7.67
N PHE A 112 0.60 4.66 7.46
CA PHE A 112 1.60 5.04 8.45
C PHE A 112 1.38 6.52 8.74
N ASN A 113 1.14 6.86 9.99
CA ASN A 113 0.95 8.24 10.40
C ASN A 113 1.93 8.58 11.52
N THR A 114 2.57 9.73 11.41
CA THR A 114 3.38 10.32 12.46
C THR A 114 2.84 11.70 12.77
N ILE A 115 2.56 11.95 14.05
CA ILE A 115 2.32 13.30 14.56
C ILE A 115 3.36 13.56 15.64
N SER A 116 4.11 14.65 15.48
CA SER A 116 5.08 15.10 16.46
C SER A 116 4.78 16.53 16.87
N GLY A 117 5.04 16.84 18.14
CA GLY A 117 4.86 18.20 18.63
C GLY A 117 5.92 18.55 19.66
N LYS A 118 6.24 19.83 19.73
CA LYS A 118 7.23 20.37 20.65
C LYS A 118 6.85 21.77 21.07
N GLU A 119 7.01 22.04 22.36
CA GLU A 119 6.87 23.38 22.93
C GLU A 119 8.10 24.25 22.58
N THR A 120 7.98 25.57 22.65
CA THR A 120 9.11 26.45 22.30
C THR A 120 10.22 26.38 23.38
N GLY A 121 11.47 26.12 22.97
CA GLY A 121 12.66 26.16 23.84
C GLY A 121 13.57 24.92 23.78
N ALA A 122 14.80 25.06 24.29
CA ALA A 122 15.84 24.02 24.18
C ALA A 122 15.55 22.74 25.00
N SER A 123 14.85 22.87 26.14
CA SER A 123 14.45 21.76 27.01
C SER A 123 12.93 21.57 27.04
N ALA A 124 12.26 22.04 25.99
CA ALA A 124 10.82 22.04 25.91
C ALA A 124 10.29 20.60 25.77
N PRO A 125 9.19 20.24 26.44
CA PRO A 125 8.53 18.96 26.25
C PRO A 125 8.26 18.69 24.77
N SER A 126 8.44 17.44 24.35
CA SER A 126 8.14 16.98 23.00
C SER A 126 7.44 15.63 23.06
N TYR A 127 6.64 15.35 22.04
CA TYR A 127 5.98 14.08 21.83
C TYR A 127 6.09 13.67 20.37
N THR A 128 6.10 12.37 20.12
CA THR A 128 5.94 11.77 18.80
C THR A 128 5.04 10.56 18.95
N ASN A 129 3.97 10.52 18.16
CA ASN A 129 3.06 9.39 18.06
C ASN A 129 3.17 8.80 16.66
N ASN A 130 3.40 7.50 16.60
CA ASN A 130 3.48 6.74 15.36
C ASN A 130 2.36 5.69 15.36
N ASP A 131 1.51 5.75 14.36
CA ASP A 131 0.39 4.85 14.18
C ASP A 131 0.56 4.07 12.87
N TYR A 132 0.31 2.77 12.96
CA TYR A 132 0.17 1.89 11.79
C TYR A 132 -1.24 1.33 11.78
N TYR A 133 -1.97 1.60 10.70
CA TYR A 133 -3.30 1.08 10.48
C TYR A 133 -3.34 0.27 9.20
N GLN A 134 -3.96 -0.90 9.22
CA GLN A 134 -4.07 -1.77 8.05
C GLN A 134 -5.43 -2.45 8.02
N LEU A 135 -6.06 -2.41 6.85
CA LEU A 135 -7.20 -3.24 6.49
C LEU A 135 -6.78 -4.12 5.32
N GLY A 136 -6.61 -5.40 5.63
CA GLY A 136 -6.21 -6.40 4.65
C GLY A 136 -7.38 -6.88 3.80
N THR A 137 -7.06 -7.67 2.79
CA THR A 137 -8.07 -8.36 1.98
C THR A 137 -9.06 -9.20 2.79
N PRO A 138 -8.66 -9.91 3.87
CA PRO A 138 -9.62 -10.60 4.73
C PRO A 138 -10.63 -9.69 5.42
N ASP A 139 -10.28 -8.42 5.66
CA ASP A 139 -11.13 -7.44 6.34
C ASP A 139 -12.13 -6.80 5.38
N LEU A 140 -11.67 -6.50 4.15
CA LEU A 140 -12.47 -5.82 3.13
C LEU A 140 -13.27 -6.79 2.24
N HIS A 141 -12.69 -7.95 1.92
CA HIS A 141 -13.25 -8.98 1.04
C HIS A 141 -13.08 -10.36 1.69
N PRO A 142 -13.91 -10.73 2.69
CA PRO A 142 -13.72 -11.95 3.47
C PRO A 142 -13.73 -13.26 2.66
N ALA A 143 -14.36 -13.26 1.48
CA ALA A 143 -14.38 -14.39 0.55
C ALA A 143 -13.16 -14.45 -0.40
N GLY A 144 -12.29 -13.44 -0.36
CA GLY A 144 -11.24 -13.19 -1.34
C GLY A 144 -11.68 -12.20 -2.41
N TYR A 145 -10.75 -11.34 -2.84
CA TYR A 145 -10.96 -10.38 -3.91
C TYR A 145 -10.60 -11.02 -5.26
N VAL A 146 -11.57 -11.21 -6.13
CA VAL A 146 -11.36 -11.87 -7.43
C VAL A 146 -10.75 -10.89 -8.41
N VAL A 147 -9.65 -11.29 -9.05
CA VAL A 147 -8.98 -10.54 -10.11
C VAL A 147 -8.86 -11.37 -11.37
N VAL A 148 -9.01 -10.71 -12.50
CA VAL A 148 -8.82 -11.28 -13.86
C VAL A 148 -7.85 -10.46 -14.70
N SER A 149 -7.17 -9.53 -14.03
CA SER A 149 -6.16 -8.62 -14.54
C SER A 149 -5.07 -8.47 -13.49
N ASP A 150 -4.02 -7.75 -13.86
CA ASP A 150 -2.94 -7.42 -12.95
C ASP A 150 -3.40 -6.56 -11.79
N ILE A 151 -2.59 -6.60 -10.74
CA ILE A 151 -2.79 -5.83 -9.52
C ILE A 151 -1.86 -4.63 -9.53
N LEU A 152 -2.40 -3.51 -9.09
CA LEU A 152 -1.65 -2.29 -8.84
C LEU A 152 -1.45 -2.13 -7.34
N VAL A 153 -0.22 -1.81 -6.96
CA VAL A 153 0.14 -1.43 -5.59
C VAL A 153 0.47 0.05 -5.63
N GLY A 154 -0.47 0.86 -5.16
CA GLY A 154 -0.32 2.31 -5.05
C GLY A 154 0.40 2.69 -3.77
N ILE A 155 1.33 3.65 -3.88
CA ILE A 155 1.94 4.31 -2.72
C ILE A 155 1.91 5.83 -2.91
N ALA A 156 1.62 6.55 -1.82
CA ALA A 156 1.78 7.99 -1.73
C ALA A 156 2.28 8.37 -0.34
N ALA A 157 2.98 9.50 -0.25
CA ALA A 157 3.47 10.03 1.01
C ALA A 157 3.31 11.56 1.05
N ARG A 158 3.15 12.08 2.27
CA ARG A 158 3.09 13.51 2.56
C ARG A 158 3.92 13.81 3.79
N GLY A 159 4.85 14.74 3.66
CA GLY A 159 5.64 15.30 4.76
C GLY A 159 6.54 14.29 5.45
N ALA A 160 6.91 13.17 4.81
CA ALA A 160 7.80 12.14 5.35
C ALA A 160 9.28 12.60 5.33
N THR A 161 9.54 13.74 5.98
CA THR A 161 10.81 14.47 5.98
C THR A 161 11.99 13.68 6.56
N ALA A 162 11.75 12.62 7.35
CA ALA A 162 12.80 11.71 7.80
C ALA A 162 13.51 11.02 6.63
N TYR A 163 12.80 10.86 5.51
CA TYR A 163 13.21 10.13 4.31
C TYR A 163 13.24 11.01 3.05
N ALA A 164 13.36 12.34 3.23
CA ALA A 164 13.46 13.26 2.10
C ALA A 164 14.66 12.88 1.21
N ASP A 165 14.42 12.83 -0.11
CA ASP A 165 15.36 12.38 -1.14
C ASP A 165 15.78 10.88 -1.07
N ASP A 166 15.23 10.09 -0.13
CA ASP A 166 15.58 8.68 0.01
C ASP A 166 14.75 7.78 -0.93
N THR A 167 15.39 6.71 -1.42
CA THR A 167 14.72 5.60 -2.12
C THR A 167 14.39 4.49 -1.13
N LEU A 168 13.10 4.22 -0.97
CA LEU A 168 12.56 3.17 -0.11
C LEU A 168 12.02 2.00 -0.93
N GLU A 169 11.80 0.88 -0.26
CA GLU A 169 11.30 -0.37 -0.84
C GLU A 169 9.99 -0.82 -0.16
N ILE A 170 9.10 -1.46 -0.91
CA ILE A 170 7.95 -2.19 -0.37
C ILE A 170 8.06 -3.64 -0.80
N ASP A 171 8.24 -4.53 0.17
CA ASP A 171 8.04 -5.96 -0.04
C ASP A 171 6.53 -6.23 0.01
N VAL A 172 6.01 -6.88 -1.04
CA VAL A 172 4.60 -7.27 -1.14
C VAL A 172 4.51 -8.79 -1.20
N MET A 173 3.59 -9.36 -0.42
CA MET A 173 3.23 -10.77 -0.50
C MET A 173 1.74 -10.92 -0.71
N LEU A 174 1.37 -11.63 -1.77
CA LEU A 174 0.00 -12.03 -2.04
C LEU A 174 -0.17 -13.52 -1.77
N ILE A 175 -1.28 -13.88 -1.14
CA ILE A 175 -1.78 -15.26 -1.08
C ILE A 175 -3.07 -15.29 -1.88
N ALA A 176 -3.08 -16.07 -2.96
CA ALA A 176 -4.21 -16.15 -3.87
C ALA A 176 -4.57 -17.60 -4.19
N GLU A 177 -5.83 -17.85 -4.55
CA GLU A 177 -6.29 -19.16 -5.03
C GLU A 177 -6.79 -19.05 -6.48
N PRO A 178 -6.40 -19.97 -7.38
CA PRO A 178 -7.00 -20.07 -8.71
C PRO A 178 -8.50 -20.34 -8.64
N VAL A 179 -9.29 -19.52 -9.32
CA VAL A 179 -10.74 -19.66 -9.40
C VAL A 179 -11.22 -19.64 -10.85
N LYS A 180 -12.29 -20.37 -11.12
CA LYS A 180 -13.04 -20.21 -12.38
C LYS A 180 -14.04 -19.08 -12.20
N VAL A 181 -14.04 -18.14 -13.13
CA VAL A 181 -14.91 -16.96 -13.09
C VAL A 181 -16.05 -17.12 -14.08
N ASN A 182 -17.27 -16.80 -13.67
CA ASN A 182 -18.42 -16.98 -14.54
C ASN A 182 -18.50 -15.83 -15.56
N LYS A 183 -19.09 -16.06 -16.74
CA LYS A 183 -19.22 -15.01 -17.77
C LYS A 183 -20.00 -13.78 -17.32
N ASN A 184 -20.92 -13.92 -16.36
CA ASN A 184 -21.66 -12.79 -15.80
C ASN A 184 -20.78 -12.00 -14.83
N GLU A 185 -20.03 -12.68 -13.95
CA GLU A 185 -19.06 -12.04 -13.05
C GLU A 185 -17.98 -11.29 -13.82
N LEU A 186 -17.46 -11.87 -14.92
CA LEU A 186 -16.53 -11.18 -15.81
C LEU A 186 -17.11 -9.88 -16.37
N LYS A 187 -18.39 -9.86 -16.73
CA LYS A 187 -19.04 -8.64 -17.25
C LYS A 187 -19.20 -7.59 -16.15
N ASP A 188 -19.56 -8.01 -14.95
CA ASP A 188 -19.73 -7.09 -13.81
C ASP A 188 -18.38 -6.48 -13.40
N MET A 189 -17.30 -7.29 -13.39
CA MET A 189 -15.94 -6.81 -13.13
C MET A 189 -15.44 -5.81 -14.20
N LEU A 190 -15.74 -6.08 -15.48
CA LEU A 190 -15.37 -5.17 -16.57
C LEU A 190 -16.19 -3.87 -16.53
N ALA A 191 -17.46 -3.94 -16.12
CA ALA A 191 -18.31 -2.75 -15.97
C ALA A 191 -17.81 -1.86 -14.82
N GLN A 192 -17.39 -2.45 -13.69
CA GLN A 192 -16.80 -1.72 -12.57
C GLN A 192 -15.45 -1.06 -12.90
N ALA A 193 -14.71 -1.58 -13.89
CA ALA A 193 -13.48 -0.94 -14.35
C ALA A 193 -13.71 0.33 -15.19
N THR A 194 -14.94 0.55 -15.70
CA THR A 194 -15.30 1.70 -16.56
C THR A 194 -16.06 2.82 -15.85
N ASP A 195 -16.44 2.66 -14.58
CA ASP A 195 -17.31 3.60 -13.84
C ASP A 195 -16.53 4.60 -12.95
N LEU A 196 -15.30 4.95 -13.37
CA LEU A 196 -14.40 5.91 -12.71
C LEU A 196 -13.93 6.96 -13.71
#